data_AF-A0A072NEQ0-F1
#
_entry.id   AF-A0A072NEQ0-F1
#
_cell.length_a   1.000
_cell.length_b   1.000
_cell.length_c   1.000
_cell.angle_alpha   90.00
_cell.angle_beta   90.00
_cell.angle_gamma   90.00
#
_symmetry.space_group_name_H-M   'P 1'
#
loop_
_entity.id
_entity.type
_entity.pdbx_description
1 polymer ?
#
loop_
_entity_poly.entity_id
_entity_poly.type
_entity_poly.pdbx_seq_one_letter_code
_entity_poly.pdbx_strand_id
1 'polypeptide(L)'
;MRDIQANKYVQLGFRAEKGFLFVAVQGEARVLTDRRVMKDHWHEELRQWFGDGLETEGLVMLVVDAKRIQWWGEEDGTIEL
;
A
#
# COMPACT_ATOMS: atom_id res chain seq x y z
N MET A 1 -14.39 4.01 2.66
CA MET A 1 -13.40 4.83 3.42
C MET A 1 -13.68 4.96 4.92
N ARG A 2 -14.90 4.72 5.39
CA ARG A 2 -15.20 4.76 6.83
C ARG A 2 -14.36 3.77 7.65
N ASP A 3 -14.04 2.60 7.08
CA ASP A 3 -13.34 1.56 7.85
C ASP A 3 -11.90 1.90 8.18
N ILE A 4 -11.11 2.43 7.23
CA ILE A 4 -9.73 2.88 7.50
C ILE A 4 -9.71 4.10 8.44
N GLN A 5 -10.71 4.97 8.34
CA GLN A 5 -10.86 6.10 9.26
C GLN A 5 -11.25 5.66 10.68
N ALA A 6 -12.00 4.56 10.81
CA ALA A 6 -12.42 4.00 12.11
C ALA A 6 -11.35 3.09 12.72
N ASN A 7 -10.62 2.35 11.89
CA ASN A 7 -9.52 1.48 12.28
C ASN A 7 -8.40 1.55 11.23
N LYS A 8 -7.31 2.22 11.61
CA LYS A 8 -6.14 2.41 10.77
C LYS A 8 -5.25 1.17 10.67
N TYR A 9 -5.40 0.16 11.53
CA TYR A 9 -4.51 -1.00 11.53
C TYR A 9 -4.80 -1.90 10.33
N VAL A 10 -3.78 -2.11 9.48
CA VAL A 10 -3.87 -2.92 8.26
C VAL A 10 -2.71 -3.91 8.16
N GLN A 11 -2.91 -4.95 7.35
CA GLN A 11 -1.85 -5.86 6.95
C GLN A 11 -1.82 -5.99 5.43
N LEU A 12 -0.64 -5.81 4.83
CA LEU A 12 -0.37 -6.06 3.41
C LEU A 12 0.35 -7.39 3.28
N GLY A 13 -0.16 -8.27 2.41
CA GLY A 13 0.45 -9.57 2.11
C GLY A 13 1.03 -9.56 0.70
N PHE A 14 2.31 -9.88 0.58
CA PHE A 14 3.01 -10.03 -0.69
C PHE A 14 3.52 -11.46 -0.84
N ARG A 15 3.53 -11.96 -2.08
CA ARG A 15 4.11 -13.24 -2.44
C ARG A 15 4.95 -13.07 -3.69
N ALA A 16 6.17 -13.60 -3.69
CA ALA A 16 7.00 -13.59 -4.88
C ALA A 16 6.39 -14.44 -6.01
N GLU A 17 6.59 -14.03 -7.26
CA GLU A 17 6.13 -14.79 -8.43
C GLU A 17 6.92 -16.10 -8.63
N LYS A 18 8.18 -16.11 -8.19
CA LYS A 18 9.08 -17.27 -8.26
C LYS A 18 9.72 -17.50 -6.89
N GLY A 19 9.87 -18.77 -6.53
CA GLY A 19 10.41 -19.19 -5.23
C GLY A 19 9.38 -19.18 -4.11
N PHE A 20 9.80 -19.63 -2.93
CA PHE A 20 9.00 -19.58 -1.71
C PHE A 20 9.40 -18.32 -0.95
N LEU A 21 8.66 -17.23 -1.13
CA LEU A 21 8.80 -16.01 -0.34
C LEU A 21 7.43 -15.36 -0.12
N PHE A 22 7.07 -15.19 1.15
CA PHE A 22 5.87 -14.49 1.61
C PHE A 22 6.30 -13.36 2.53
N VAL A 23 5.71 -12.18 2.36
CA VAL A 23 5.99 -11.01 3.20
C VAL A 23 4.66 -10.45 3.72
N ALA A 24 4.52 -10.36 5.03
CA ALA A 24 3.42 -9.70 5.71
C ALA A 24 3.92 -8.39 6.33
N VAL A 25 3.37 -7.26 5.87
CA VAL A 25 3.65 -5.93 6.41
C VAL A 25 2.44 -5.49 7.24
N GLN A 26 2.63 -5.29 8.54
CA GLN A 26 1.64 -4.71 9.44
C GLN A 26 1.94 -3.22 9.61
N GLY A 27 0.90 -2.40 9.55
CA GLY A 27 1.07 -0.95 9.59
C GLY A 27 -0.20 -0.19 9.86
N GLU A 28 -0.09 1.13 9.80
CA GLU A 28 -1.20 2.06 9.93
C GLU A 28 -1.51 2.70 8.57
N ALA A 29 -2.74 2.51 8.09
CA ALA A 29 -3.23 3.12 6.87
C ALA A 29 -3.84 4.49 7.12
N ARG A 30 -3.57 5.41 6.20
CA ARG A 30 -4.25 6.70 6.11
C ARG A 30 -4.63 6.99 4.68
N VAL A 31 -5.66 7.80 4.55
CA VAL A 31 -6.16 8.29 3.26
C VAL A 31 -5.43 9.57 2.91
N LEU A 32 -4.90 9.65 1.68
CA LEU A 32 -4.36 10.86 1.11
C LEU A 32 -5.17 11.27 -0.14
N THR A 33 -5.56 12.55 -0.18
CA THR A 33 -6.26 13.17 -1.32
C THR A 33 -5.49 14.35 -1.91
N ASP A 34 -4.31 14.68 -1.37
CA ASP A 34 -3.47 15.75 -1.87
C ASP A 34 -2.81 15.34 -3.19
N ARG A 35 -3.32 15.89 -4.29
CA ARG A 35 -2.83 15.64 -5.65
C ARG A 35 -1.37 16.03 -5.85
N ARG A 36 -0.85 16.98 -5.07
CA ARG A 36 0.56 17.39 -5.18
C ARG A 36 1.48 16.27 -4.76
N VAL A 37 1.12 15.55 -3.69
CA VAL A 37 1.89 14.40 -3.20
C VAL A 37 1.64 13.17 -4.08
N MET A 38 0.39 12.95 -4.50
CA MET A 38 0.06 11.81 -5.37
C MET A 38 0.78 11.87 -6.72
N LYS A 39 1.11 13.06 -7.21
CA LYS A 39 1.88 13.24 -8.43
C LYS A 39 3.23 12.55 -8.40
N ASP A 40 3.91 12.53 -7.26
CA ASP A 40 5.23 11.91 -7.12
C ASP A 40 5.17 10.38 -7.14
N HIS A 41 3.98 9.80 -6.93
CA HIS A 41 3.72 8.35 -6.93
C HIS A 41 2.90 7.89 -8.15
N TRP A 42 2.62 8.80 -9.09
CA TRP A 42 1.82 8.50 -10.26
C TRP A 42 2.64 7.76 -11.32
N HIS A 43 2.08 6.71 -11.88
CA HIS A 43 2.62 6.00 -13.04
C HIS A 43 1.58 6.04 -14.17
N GLU A 44 2.00 6.30 -15.41
CA GLU A 44 1.09 6.41 -16.57
C GLU A 44 0.27 5.13 -16.80
N GLU A 45 0.80 3.96 -16.41
CA GLU A 45 0.08 2.68 -16.45
C GLU A 45 -1.19 2.66 -15.59
N LEU A 46 -1.30 3.52 -14.57
CA LEU A 46 -2.49 3.64 -13.73
C LEU A 46 -3.69 4.22 -14.48
N ARG A 47 -3.46 4.91 -15.62
CA ARG A 47 -4.55 5.46 -16.45
C ARG A 47 -5.52 4.41 -16.97
N GLN A 48 -5.10 3.15 -17.06
CA GLN A 48 -5.99 2.06 -17.47
C GLN A 48 -7.17 1.86 -16.50
N TRP A 49 -7.02 2.25 -15.24
CA TRP A 49 -8.10 2.24 -14.23
C TRP A 49 -8.64 3.65 -13.94
N PHE A 50 -7.82 4.68 -14.09
CA PHE A 50 -8.14 6.07 -13.77
C PHE A 50 -7.96 6.94 -15.03
N GLY A 51 -8.95 6.96 -15.92
CA GLY A 51 -8.83 7.55 -17.27
C GLY A 51 -8.39 9.02 -17.28
N ASP A 52 -8.90 9.82 -16.34
CA ASP A 52 -8.53 11.24 -16.19
C ASP A 52 -7.22 11.45 -15.41
N GLY A 53 -6.52 10.37 -15.06
CA GLY A 53 -5.29 10.40 -14.29
C GLY A 53 -5.50 10.92 -12.87
N LEU A 54 -4.60 11.79 -12.40
CA LEU A 54 -4.74 12.46 -11.10
C LEU A 54 -6.02 13.29 -10.96
N GLU A 55 -6.66 13.65 -12.08
CA GLU A 55 -7.88 14.43 -12.10
C GLU A 55 -9.14 13.59 -11.91
N THR A 56 -9.05 12.25 -11.94
CA THR A 56 -10.18 11.34 -11.76
C THR A 56 -10.96 11.65 -10.49
N GLU A 57 -12.28 11.82 -10.64
CA GLU A 57 -13.18 12.12 -9.53
C GLU A 57 -13.17 10.98 -8.50
N GLY A 58 -13.07 11.35 -7.21
CA GLY A 58 -13.00 10.37 -6.12
C GLY A 58 -11.69 9.59 -6.02
N LEU A 59 -10.66 9.94 -6.81
CA LEU A 59 -9.34 9.33 -6.68
C LEU A 59 -8.72 9.65 -5.32
N VAL A 60 -8.18 8.60 -4.70
CA VAL A 60 -7.55 8.65 -3.39
C VAL A 60 -6.36 7.70 -3.36
N MET A 61 -5.35 8.03 -2.56
CA MET A 61 -4.20 7.16 -2.31
C MET A 61 -4.25 6.65 -0.87
N LEU A 62 -4.07 5.35 -0.68
CA LEU A 62 -3.85 4.78 0.64
C LEU A 62 -2.35 4.76 0.93
N VAL A 63 -1.96 5.39 2.03
CA VAL A 63 -0.59 5.36 2.52
C VAL A 63 -0.56 4.44 3.73
N VAL A 64 0.34 3.47 3.73
CA VAL A 64 0.55 2.57 4.86
C VAL A 64 1.91 2.84 5.47
N ASP A 65 1.90 3.35 6.69
CA ASP A 65 3.08 3.53 7.52
C ASP A 65 3.41 2.17 8.18
N ALA A 66 4.39 1.46 7.64
CA ALA A 66 4.79 0.13 8.11
C ALA A 66 5.33 0.19 9.54
N LYS A 67 4.95 -0.79 10.37
CA LYS A 67 5.37 -0.93 11.76
C LYS A 67 6.11 -2.23 12.03
N ARG A 68 5.67 -3.31 11.38
CA ARG A 68 6.27 -4.63 11.52
C ARG A 68 6.25 -5.35 10.19
N ILE A 69 7.35 -6.00 9.84
CA ILE A 69 7.45 -6.83 8.65
C ILE A 69 7.83 -8.24 9.10
N GLN A 70 7.06 -9.23 8.67
CA GLN A 70 7.36 -10.64 8.85
C GLN A 70 7.50 -11.28 7.46
N TRP A 71 8.48 -12.16 7.30
CA TRP A 71 8.65 -12.89 6.05
C TRP A 71 8.95 -14.37 6.29
N TRP A 72 8.59 -15.17 5.29
CA TRP A 72 8.84 -16.60 5.25
C TRP A 72 9.44 -16.98 3.90
N GLY A 73 10.60 -17.63 3.89
CA GLY A 73 11.30 -17.94 2.65
C GLY A 73 12.43 -18.96 2.80
N GLU A 74 13.57 -18.71 2.15
CA GLU A 74 14.79 -19.49 2.40
C GLU A 74 15.25 -19.33 3.86
N GLU A 75 15.11 -18.11 4.37
CA GLU A 75 15.20 -17.81 5.79
C GLU A 75 13.96 -17.01 6.22
N ASP A 76 13.43 -17.37 7.38
CA ASP A 76 12.30 -16.69 7.99
C ASP A 76 12.79 -15.56 8.90
N GLY A 77 11.99 -14.51 9.05
CA GLY A 77 12.35 -13.44 9.96
C GLY A 77 11.24 -12.44 10.24
N THR A 78 11.55 -11.53 11.16
CA THR A 78 10.67 -10.44 11.56
C THR A 78 11.52 -9.23 11.92
N ILE A 79 11.03 -8.05 11.58
CA ILE A 79 11.60 -6.76 11.96
C ILE A 79 10.51 -5.78 12.39
N GLU A 80 10.80 -5.00 13.42
CA GLU A 80 10.01 -3.85 13.88
C GLU A 80 10.66 -2.55 13.35
N LEU A 81 9.85 -1.56 12.98
CA LEU A 81 10.26 -0.30 12.33
C LEU A 81 10.02 0.94 13.18
#